data_AF-A0A9E0A883-F1
#
_entry.id   AF-A0A9E0A883-F1
#
_cell.length_a   1.000
_cell.length_b   1.000
_cell.length_c   1.000
_cell.angle_alpha   90.00
_cell.angle_beta   90.00
_cell.angle_gamma   90.00
#
_symmetry.space_group_name_H-M   'P 1'
#
loop_
_entity.id
_entity.type
_entity.pdbx_description
1 polymer ?
#
loop_
_entity_poly.entity_id
_entity_poly.type
_entity_poly.pdbx_seq_one_letter_code
_entity_poly.pdbx_strand_id
1 'polypeptide(L)'
;MIEIIGTLLFTFLFYYFACLATANSNQKIVYTSLFVVSSVALRAVLDVTLNNDYYFYYSFGIFHKPTGFLSYLLNEPYLYSVYAFFTLFLEAKKEVFLAMYWFNFLIATLFFIWLLYRKDVEMWKKMILFVFHYFLFGFVVLRNGPAYMLFAMYFYYAFRGKKFNWIWITPLMHISSCLLLVTYFHKWKNYYKGLVLATVFIGVFFLIMKPFLASIDAFKSILSKVDIYSKGMPVVGFMHILFFMFISGLFLTGFLLYKKKMLHPILVTTMLFYGITFFINPIVAHRFSPYVIFALLLYPFDTLKNEKIVILLNRLTILLFAIFLYTLNTAHRKQLFVDVFIK
;
A
#
# COMPACT_ATOMS: atom_id res chain seq x y z
N MET A 1 -11.65 22.84 -11.41
CA MET A 1 -12.30 21.54 -11.69
C MET A 1 -11.82 20.92 -12.99
N ILE A 2 -11.98 21.61 -14.14
CA ILE A 2 -11.50 21.16 -15.45
C ILE A 2 -10.00 20.82 -15.40
N GLU A 3 -9.20 21.61 -14.70
CA GLU A 3 -7.76 21.36 -14.51
C GLU A 3 -7.48 20.07 -13.73
N ILE A 4 -8.17 19.82 -12.60
CA ILE A 4 -8.00 18.58 -11.80
C ILE A 4 -8.46 17.37 -12.62
N ILE A 5 -9.63 17.43 -13.24
CA ILE A 5 -10.17 16.31 -14.03
C ILE A 5 -9.29 16.08 -15.27
N GLY A 6 -8.81 17.14 -15.92
CA GLY A 6 -7.90 17.06 -17.06
C GLY A 6 -6.56 16.44 -16.68
N THR A 7 -5.91 16.93 -15.63
CA THR A 7 -4.63 16.38 -15.14
C THR A 7 -4.78 14.94 -14.63
N LEU A 8 -5.92 14.61 -14.01
CA LEU A 8 -6.29 13.24 -13.62
C LEU A 8 -6.43 12.33 -14.83
N LEU A 9 -7.20 12.76 -15.84
CA LEU A 9 -7.42 12.02 -17.08
C LEU A 9 -6.10 11.79 -17.81
N PHE A 10 -5.28 12.82 -17.96
CA PHE A 10 -3.95 12.69 -18.58
C PHE A 10 -3.04 11.75 -17.80
N THR A 11 -3.02 11.84 -16.47
CA THR A 11 -2.23 10.94 -15.63
C THR A 11 -2.65 9.48 -15.80
N PHE A 12 -3.95 9.22 -15.87
CA PHE A 12 -4.47 7.88 -16.15
C PHE A 12 -4.12 7.41 -17.56
N LEU A 13 -4.40 8.23 -18.58
CA LEU A 13 -4.19 7.87 -19.98
C LEU A 13 -2.72 7.64 -20.30
N PHE A 14 -1.80 8.48 -19.83
CA PHE A 14 -0.37 8.31 -20.08
C PHE A 14 0.18 7.05 -19.38
N TYR A 15 -0.28 6.75 -18.16
CA TYR A 15 0.06 5.48 -17.52
C TYR A 15 -0.50 4.27 -18.28
N TYR A 16 -1.75 4.35 -18.74
CA TYR A 16 -2.41 3.32 -19.55
C TYR A 16 -1.67 3.07 -20.88
N PHE A 17 -1.35 4.12 -21.62
CA PHE A 17 -0.60 4.02 -22.88
C PHE A 17 0.85 3.54 -22.67
N ALA A 18 1.50 3.94 -21.58
CA ALA A 18 2.82 3.41 -21.20
C ALA A 18 2.77 1.91 -20.86
N CYS A 19 1.64 1.42 -20.33
CA CYS A 19 1.42 -0.01 -20.11
C CYS A 19 1.22 -0.79 -21.42
N LEU A 20 0.55 -0.20 -22.43
CA LEU A 20 0.35 -0.79 -23.76
C LEU A 20 1.63 -0.80 -24.60
N ALA A 21 2.47 0.23 -24.45
CA ALA A 21 3.70 0.36 -25.21
C ALA A 21 4.70 -0.75 -24.87
N THR A 22 5.39 -1.25 -25.91
CA THR A 22 6.42 -2.28 -25.73
C THR A 22 7.58 -1.72 -24.92
N ALA A 23 8.19 -2.58 -24.09
CA ALA A 23 9.10 -2.15 -23.03
C ALA A 23 10.35 -1.40 -23.49
N ASN A 24 10.78 -1.61 -24.74
CA ASN A 24 11.97 -1.00 -25.33
C ASN A 24 11.63 0.08 -26.39
N SER A 25 10.36 0.49 -26.51
CA SER A 25 9.95 1.48 -27.51
C SER A 25 10.19 2.91 -27.03
N ASN A 26 10.55 3.79 -27.97
CA ASN A 26 10.57 5.24 -27.74
C ASN A 26 9.20 5.75 -27.27
N GLN A 27 8.11 5.15 -27.76
CA GLN A 27 6.74 5.47 -27.32
C GLN A 27 6.56 5.27 -25.80
N LYS A 28 7.11 4.19 -25.23
CA LYS A 28 7.02 3.96 -23.79
C LYS A 28 7.74 5.03 -22.98
N ILE A 29 8.92 5.44 -23.45
CA ILE A 29 9.70 6.50 -22.80
C ILE A 29 8.88 7.80 -22.82
N VAL A 30 8.33 8.18 -23.99
CA VAL A 30 7.49 9.37 -24.14
C VAL A 30 6.27 9.32 -23.22
N TYR A 31 5.50 8.23 -23.22
CA TYR A 31 4.33 8.11 -22.33
C TYR A 31 4.69 8.09 -20.85
N THR A 32 5.84 7.52 -20.48
CA THR A 32 6.34 7.56 -19.09
C THR A 32 6.70 9.00 -18.70
N SER A 33 7.39 9.74 -19.56
CA SER A 33 7.72 11.15 -19.32
C SER A 33 6.46 12.01 -19.19
N LEU A 34 5.47 11.80 -20.07
CA LEU A 34 4.19 12.51 -20.00
C LEU A 34 3.41 12.14 -18.73
N PHE A 35 3.44 10.89 -18.29
CA PHE A 35 2.88 10.48 -17.00
C PHE A 35 3.56 11.19 -15.82
N VAL A 36 4.88 11.34 -15.83
CA VAL A 36 5.61 12.10 -14.79
C VAL A 36 5.18 13.57 -14.79
N VAL A 37 5.14 14.21 -15.95
CA VAL A 37 4.73 15.61 -16.06
C VAL A 37 3.29 15.80 -15.59
N SER A 38 2.36 14.96 -16.06
CA SER A 38 0.95 15.08 -15.69
C SER A 38 0.70 14.77 -14.21
N SER A 39 1.46 13.83 -13.62
CA SER A 39 1.34 13.53 -12.20
C SER A 39 1.88 14.64 -11.31
N VAL A 40 2.99 15.28 -11.70
CA VAL A 40 3.50 16.48 -11.02
C VAL A 40 2.49 17.63 -11.11
N ALA A 41 1.90 17.85 -12.29
CA ALA A 41 0.83 18.83 -12.46
C ALA A 41 -0.38 18.53 -11.56
N LEU A 42 -0.83 17.27 -11.54
CA LEU A 42 -1.92 16.82 -10.65
C LEU A 42 -1.57 17.05 -9.18
N ARG A 43 -0.32 16.78 -8.77
CA ARG A 43 0.15 17.01 -7.40
C ARG A 43 0.20 18.49 -7.02
N ALA A 44 0.55 19.36 -7.96
CA ALA A 44 0.58 20.80 -7.74
C ALA A 44 -0.82 21.41 -7.59
N VAL A 45 -1.81 20.89 -8.33
CA VAL A 45 -3.19 21.40 -8.28
C VAL A 45 -3.97 20.88 -7.07
N LEU A 46 -3.61 19.71 -6.53
CA LEU A 46 -4.26 19.13 -5.35
C LEU A 46 -3.67 19.65 -4.05
N ASP A 47 -4.45 20.45 -3.31
CA ASP A 47 -4.06 20.89 -1.97
C ASP A 47 -3.95 19.70 -1.01
N VAL A 48 -2.78 19.59 -0.40
CA VAL A 48 -2.40 18.57 0.58
C VAL A 48 -3.29 18.60 1.82
N THR A 49 -3.79 19.77 2.21
CA THR A 49 -4.66 19.92 3.40
C THR A 49 -6.02 19.25 3.22
N LEU A 50 -6.41 18.98 1.97
CA LEU A 50 -7.67 18.31 1.63
C LEU A 50 -7.57 16.79 1.74
N ASN A 51 -6.38 16.22 1.91
CA ASN A 51 -6.21 14.80 2.21
C ASN A 51 -6.91 14.46 3.54
N ASN A 52 -7.71 13.37 3.54
CA ASN A 52 -8.41 12.90 4.73
C ASN A 52 -7.48 12.58 5.91
N ASP A 53 -6.24 12.15 5.62
CA ASP A 53 -5.25 11.84 6.64
C ASP A 53 -4.40 13.05 7.06
N TYR A 54 -4.54 14.21 6.41
CA TYR A 54 -3.66 15.37 6.65
C TYR A 54 -3.63 15.80 8.11
N TYR A 55 -4.79 16.06 8.69
CA TYR A 55 -4.88 16.56 10.07
C TYR A 55 -4.46 15.51 11.11
N PHE A 56 -4.64 14.23 10.80
CA PHE A 56 -4.14 13.15 11.64
C PHE A 56 -2.62 13.13 11.66
N TYR A 57 -1.96 13.31 10.51
CA TYR A 57 -0.51 13.44 10.48
C TYR A 57 -0.05 14.78 11.08
N TYR A 58 -0.70 15.89 10.75
CA TYR A 58 -0.29 17.22 11.20
C TYR A 58 -0.33 17.37 12.72
N SER A 59 -1.31 16.75 13.39
CA SER A 59 -1.41 16.73 14.86
C SER A 59 -0.65 15.57 15.52
N PHE A 60 0.06 14.73 14.75
CA PHE A 60 0.61 13.50 15.28
C PHE A 60 1.79 13.77 16.24
N GLY A 61 1.68 13.31 17.49
CA GLY A 61 2.70 13.53 18.52
C GLY A 61 4.03 12.79 18.32
N ILE A 62 4.17 11.97 17.28
CA ILE A 62 5.41 11.21 17.02
C ILE A 62 6.55 12.07 16.45
N PHE A 63 6.28 13.31 16.08
CA PHE A 63 7.30 14.26 15.60
C PHE A 63 8.09 14.94 16.72
N HIS A 64 7.76 14.66 17.98
CA HIS A 64 8.59 15.07 19.11
C HIS A 64 9.85 14.20 19.19
N LYS A 65 10.95 14.82 19.66
CA LYS A 65 12.23 14.11 19.83
C LYS A 65 12.01 12.89 20.75
N PRO A 66 12.37 11.67 20.30
CA PRO A 66 12.23 10.48 21.13
C PRO A 66 13.12 10.58 22.37
N THR A 67 12.62 10.09 23.50
CA THR A 67 13.34 10.13 24.80
C THR A 67 14.41 9.05 24.93
N GLY A 68 14.51 8.12 23.98
CA GLY A 68 15.50 7.05 23.94
C GLY A 68 15.31 6.09 22.77
N PHE A 69 16.18 5.08 22.65
CA PHE A 69 16.17 4.13 21.52
C PHE A 69 14.86 3.34 21.37
N LEU A 70 14.30 2.84 22.48
CA LEU A 70 13.04 2.09 22.44
C LEU A 70 11.86 3.00 22.05
N SER A 71 11.83 4.25 22.54
CA SER A 71 10.85 5.25 22.13
C SER A 71 10.97 5.56 20.64
N TYR A 72 12.19 5.70 20.12
CA TYR A 72 12.44 5.91 18.68
C TYR A 72 11.92 4.74 17.84
N LEU A 73 12.23 3.49 18.23
CA LEU A 73 11.78 2.30 17.51
C LEU A 73 10.24 2.17 17.48
N LEU A 74 9.57 2.52 18.58
CA LEU A 74 8.12 2.44 18.70
C LEU A 74 7.39 3.63 18.04
N ASN A 75 8.08 4.76 17.82
CA ASN A 75 7.52 5.99 17.23
C ASN A 75 7.72 6.09 15.70
N GLU A 76 7.78 4.95 14.98
CA GLU A 76 7.97 4.90 13.52
C GLU A 76 9.20 5.68 13.02
N PRO A 77 10.40 5.11 13.21
CA PRO A 77 11.69 5.74 12.90
C PRO A 77 11.73 6.49 11.58
N TYR A 78 11.23 5.86 10.51
CA TYR A 78 11.22 6.43 9.17
C TYR A 78 10.54 7.80 9.11
N LEU A 79 9.30 7.91 9.60
CA LEU A 79 8.52 9.13 9.42
C LEU A 79 9.12 10.28 10.23
N TYR A 80 9.62 9.98 11.43
CA TYR A 80 10.39 10.93 12.23
C TYR A 80 11.68 11.35 11.52
N SER A 81 12.45 10.42 10.95
CA SER A 81 13.69 10.76 10.22
C SER A 81 13.43 11.67 9.02
N VAL A 82 12.37 11.41 8.25
CA VAL A 82 12.00 12.25 7.10
C VAL A 82 11.58 13.64 7.57
N TYR A 83 10.76 13.74 8.63
CA TYR A 83 10.39 15.03 9.23
C TYR A 83 11.62 15.81 9.71
N ALA A 84 12.48 15.15 10.50
CA ALA A 84 13.71 15.75 11.05
C ALA A 84 14.66 16.24 9.95
N PHE A 85 14.78 15.50 8.84
CA PHE A 85 15.57 15.93 7.68
C PHE A 85 15.04 17.25 7.10
N PHE A 86 13.74 17.36 6.86
CA PHE A 86 13.16 18.59 6.28
C PHE A 86 13.18 19.78 7.24
N THR A 87 13.12 19.55 8.56
CA THR A 87 13.29 20.64 9.55
C THR A 87 14.69 21.25 9.56
N LEU A 88 15.70 20.63 8.94
CA LEU A 88 17.01 21.25 8.76
C LEU A 88 16.99 22.40 7.74
N PHE A 89 15.97 22.43 6.87
CA PHE A 89 15.87 23.38 5.75
C PHE A 89 14.65 24.30 5.85
N LEU A 90 13.62 23.90 6.61
CA LEU A 90 12.33 24.58 6.67
C LEU A 90 11.92 24.76 8.14
N GLU A 91 11.48 25.98 8.48
CA GLU A 91 11.08 26.33 9.85
C GLU A 91 9.59 26.06 10.10
N ALA A 92 8.73 26.43 9.15
CA ALA A 92 7.29 26.31 9.31
C ALA A 92 6.85 24.84 9.17
N LYS A 93 6.18 24.31 10.21
CA LYS A 93 5.66 22.93 10.21
C LYS A 93 4.81 22.60 8.96
N LYS A 94 4.02 23.56 8.47
CA LYS A 94 3.21 23.41 7.26
C LYS A 94 4.09 23.13 6.02
N GLU A 95 5.21 23.82 5.89
CA GLU A 95 6.14 23.67 4.77
C GLU A 95 6.91 22.35 4.87
N VAL A 96 7.35 21.97 6.08
CA VAL A 96 7.96 20.66 6.34
C VAL A 96 7.02 19.54 5.90
N PHE A 97 5.74 19.61 6.29
CA PHE A 97 4.74 18.63 5.87
C PHE A 97 4.55 18.61 4.36
N LEU A 98 4.43 19.78 3.72
CA LEU A 98 4.32 19.86 2.27
C LEU A 98 5.51 19.16 1.58
N ALA A 99 6.73 19.37 2.07
CA ALA A 99 7.93 18.71 1.56
C ALA A 99 7.91 17.19 1.76
N MET A 100 7.51 16.70 2.94
CA MET A 100 7.34 15.25 3.20
C MET A 100 6.37 14.60 2.22
N TYR A 101 5.28 15.30 1.93
CA TYR A 101 4.26 14.86 0.99
C TYR A 101 4.76 14.81 -0.45
N TRP A 102 5.53 15.81 -0.89
CA TRP A 102 6.22 15.78 -2.19
C TRP A 102 7.25 14.65 -2.26
N PHE A 103 8.02 14.43 -1.19
CA PHE A 103 8.98 13.33 -1.11
C PHE A 103 8.30 11.96 -1.27
N ASN A 104 7.20 11.74 -0.55
CA ASN A 104 6.43 10.51 -0.66
C ASN A 104 5.79 10.34 -2.06
N PHE A 105 5.29 11.43 -2.65
CA PHE A 105 4.80 11.45 -4.04
C PHE A 105 5.89 11.01 -5.04
N LEU A 106 7.12 11.50 -4.89
CA LEU A 106 8.25 11.12 -5.75
C LEU A 106 8.58 9.63 -5.62
N ILE A 107 8.64 9.11 -4.39
CA ILE A 107 8.87 7.67 -4.14
C ILE A 107 7.77 6.83 -4.80
N ALA A 108 6.50 7.20 -4.60
CA ALA A 108 5.38 6.48 -5.20
C ALA A 108 5.44 6.51 -6.73
N THR A 109 5.71 7.67 -7.32
CA THR A 109 5.83 7.82 -8.79
C THR A 109 6.96 6.95 -9.34
N LEU A 110 8.13 6.92 -8.68
CA LEU A 110 9.24 6.04 -9.04
C LEU A 110 8.87 4.55 -8.93
N PHE A 111 8.11 4.16 -7.91
CA PHE A 111 7.60 2.79 -7.77
C PHE A 111 6.68 2.40 -8.94
N PHE A 112 5.76 3.28 -9.33
CA PHE A 112 4.86 3.00 -10.47
C PHE A 112 5.60 3.00 -11.82
N ILE A 113 6.63 3.83 -11.99
CA ILE A 113 7.55 3.71 -13.13
C ILE A 113 8.28 2.36 -13.09
N TRP A 114 8.83 1.95 -11.94
CA TRP A 114 9.45 0.63 -11.80
C TRP A 114 8.50 -0.50 -12.19
N LEU A 115 7.20 -0.40 -11.85
CA LEU A 115 6.16 -1.36 -12.21
C LEU A 115 5.85 -1.34 -13.72
N LEU A 116 5.77 -0.16 -14.36
CA LEU A 116 5.56 -0.01 -15.80
C LEU A 116 6.55 -0.82 -16.62
N TYR A 117 7.82 -0.82 -16.21
CA TYR A 117 8.93 -1.46 -16.91
C TYR A 117 9.10 -2.96 -16.61
N ARG A 118 8.30 -3.57 -15.73
CA ARG A 118 8.31 -5.03 -15.53
C ARG A 118 7.69 -5.73 -16.73
N LYS A 119 8.50 -6.41 -17.55
CA LYS A 119 8.04 -7.08 -18.79
C LYS A 119 7.17 -8.32 -18.52
N ASP A 120 7.41 -8.96 -17.40
CA ASP A 120 6.79 -10.22 -16.96
C ASP A 120 5.55 -10.00 -16.07
N VAL A 121 5.04 -8.77 -16.01
CA VAL A 121 3.78 -8.44 -15.33
C VAL A 121 2.80 -7.95 -16.39
N GLU A 122 1.65 -8.61 -16.45
CA GLU A 122 0.57 -8.28 -17.38
C GLU A 122 0.07 -6.85 -17.21
N MET A 123 -0.29 -6.22 -18.32
CA MET A 123 -0.76 -4.83 -18.36
C MET A 123 -2.00 -4.62 -17.47
N TRP A 124 -3.01 -5.48 -17.54
CA TRP A 124 -4.21 -5.36 -16.72
C TRP A 124 -3.89 -5.39 -15.21
N LYS A 125 -2.89 -6.18 -14.78
CA LYS A 125 -2.45 -6.23 -13.38
C LYS A 125 -1.80 -4.91 -12.96
N LYS A 126 -0.96 -4.33 -13.82
CA LYS A 126 -0.35 -3.00 -13.58
C LYS A 126 -1.41 -1.91 -13.44
N MET A 127 -2.42 -1.94 -14.30
CA MET A 127 -3.53 -0.97 -14.26
C MET A 127 -4.37 -1.11 -12.99
N ILE A 128 -4.70 -2.33 -12.57
CA ILE A 128 -5.39 -2.55 -11.29
C ILE A 128 -4.54 -2.02 -10.13
N LEU A 129 -3.25 -2.36 -10.06
CA LEU A 129 -2.36 -1.88 -9.00
C LEU A 129 -2.27 -0.35 -8.98
N PHE A 130 -2.14 0.27 -10.15
CA PHE A 130 -2.12 1.73 -10.32
C PHE A 130 -3.40 2.38 -9.84
N VAL A 131 -4.55 1.92 -10.32
CA VAL A 131 -5.85 2.53 -10.01
C VAL A 131 -6.14 2.48 -8.51
N PHE A 132 -5.88 1.35 -7.85
CA PHE A 132 -6.15 1.20 -6.42
C PHE A 132 -5.14 1.89 -5.51
N HIS A 133 -3.86 1.98 -5.91
CA HIS A 133 -2.79 2.36 -4.97
C HIS A 133 -2.07 3.65 -5.31
N TYR A 134 -2.23 4.21 -6.51
CA TYR A 134 -1.49 5.43 -6.88
C TYR A 134 -1.85 6.63 -6.01
N PHE A 135 -3.14 6.93 -5.82
CA PHE A 135 -3.56 7.99 -4.91
C PHE A 135 -3.25 7.67 -3.46
N LEU A 136 -3.49 6.43 -3.04
CA LEU A 136 -3.20 6.00 -1.69
C LEU A 136 -1.74 6.24 -1.33
N PHE A 137 -0.81 5.87 -2.23
CA PHE A 137 0.62 5.97 -1.96
C PHE A 137 1.20 7.34 -2.28
N GLY A 138 0.80 7.97 -3.39
CA GLY A 138 1.37 9.23 -3.84
C GLY A 138 0.77 10.46 -3.16
N PHE A 139 -0.46 10.37 -2.65
CA PHE A 139 -1.22 11.55 -2.21
C PHE A 139 -1.72 11.47 -0.77
N VAL A 140 -1.91 10.27 -0.21
CA VAL A 140 -2.56 10.08 1.09
C VAL A 140 -1.60 9.62 2.19
N VAL A 141 -0.97 8.46 2.02
CA VAL A 141 -0.36 7.72 3.13
C VAL A 141 1.15 7.95 3.20
N LEU A 142 1.58 8.80 4.13
CA LEU A 142 3.01 9.05 4.41
C LEU A 142 3.69 7.90 5.16
N ARG A 143 2.92 7.23 6.04
CA ARG A 143 3.45 6.29 7.03
C ARG A 143 3.73 4.91 6.46
N ASN A 144 2.73 4.31 5.81
CA ASN A 144 2.79 2.89 5.41
C ASN A 144 3.15 2.71 3.93
N GLY A 145 3.00 3.76 3.09
CA GLY A 145 3.22 3.70 1.64
C GLY A 145 4.55 3.06 1.25
N PRO A 146 5.70 3.56 1.77
CA PRO A 146 7.02 2.99 1.50
C PRO A 146 7.15 1.51 1.88
N ALA A 147 6.57 1.10 3.01
CA ALA A 147 6.57 -0.30 3.43
C ALA A 147 5.80 -1.18 2.43
N TYR A 148 4.60 -0.74 2.00
CA TYR A 148 3.81 -1.46 0.99
C TYR A 148 4.58 -1.60 -0.34
N MET A 149 5.24 -0.54 -0.80
CA MET A 149 6.03 -0.56 -2.03
C MET A 149 7.22 -1.52 -1.93
N LEU A 150 7.92 -1.56 -0.80
CA LEU A 150 9.00 -2.54 -0.57
C LEU A 150 8.48 -3.98 -0.52
N PHE A 151 7.31 -4.23 0.07
CA PHE A 151 6.69 -5.56 0.02
C PHE A 151 6.28 -5.96 -1.39
N ALA A 152 5.76 -5.03 -2.20
CA ALA A 152 5.46 -5.29 -3.60
C ALA A 152 6.73 -5.70 -4.38
N MET A 153 7.83 -4.96 -4.19
CA MET A 153 9.13 -5.31 -4.78
C MET A 153 9.63 -6.66 -4.26
N TYR A 154 9.56 -6.91 -2.96
CA TYR A 154 9.93 -8.19 -2.35
C TYR A 154 9.13 -9.35 -2.95
N PHE A 155 7.81 -9.27 -3.01
CA PHE A 155 6.97 -10.30 -3.61
C PHE A 155 7.33 -10.53 -5.08
N TYR A 156 7.49 -9.47 -5.86
CA TYR A 156 7.95 -9.56 -7.24
C TYR A 156 9.25 -10.38 -7.33
N TYR A 157 10.32 -9.98 -6.64
CA TYR A 157 11.62 -10.67 -6.72
C TYR A 157 11.58 -12.09 -6.14
N ALA A 158 10.90 -12.30 -5.00
CA ALA A 158 10.79 -13.58 -4.32
C ALA A 158 10.14 -14.64 -5.23
N PHE A 159 9.06 -14.27 -5.93
CA PHE A 159 8.40 -15.19 -6.86
C PHE A 159 9.24 -15.55 -8.09
N ARG A 160 10.27 -14.75 -8.43
CA ARG A 160 11.26 -15.08 -9.48
C ARG A 160 12.52 -15.73 -8.89
N GLY A 161 12.46 -16.18 -7.64
CA GLY A 161 13.58 -16.82 -6.95
C GLY A 161 14.72 -15.88 -6.57
N LYS A 162 14.60 -14.57 -6.78
CA LYS A 162 15.63 -13.57 -6.48
C LYS A 162 15.52 -13.08 -5.04
N LYS A 163 16.66 -12.84 -4.39
CA LYS A 163 16.71 -12.26 -3.04
C LYS A 163 16.44 -10.76 -3.10
N PHE A 164 15.69 -10.24 -2.13
CA PHE A 164 15.44 -8.80 -1.95
C PHE A 164 15.54 -8.45 -0.46
N ASN A 165 16.77 -8.24 0.00
CA ASN A 165 17.06 -8.07 1.43
C ASN A 165 16.63 -6.70 1.97
N TRP A 166 16.39 -5.72 1.10
CA TRP A 166 15.87 -4.41 1.50
C TRP A 166 14.52 -4.49 2.23
N ILE A 167 13.80 -5.60 2.13
CA ILE A 167 12.56 -5.81 2.89
C ILE A 167 12.76 -5.73 4.42
N TRP A 168 13.97 -6.03 4.92
CA TRP A 168 14.29 -6.00 6.35
C TRP A 168 14.21 -4.61 6.98
N ILE A 169 14.19 -3.54 6.20
CA ILE A 169 14.03 -2.18 6.73
C ILE A 169 12.56 -1.82 7.00
N THR A 170 11.60 -2.61 6.49
CA THR A 170 10.16 -2.30 6.61
C THR A 170 9.63 -2.18 8.04
N PRO A 171 10.17 -2.85 9.07
CA PRO A 171 9.80 -2.60 10.47
C PRO A 171 10.10 -1.18 10.95
N LEU A 172 11.17 -0.56 10.43
CA LEU A 172 11.54 0.82 10.75
C LEU A 172 10.60 1.83 10.08
N MET A 173 9.90 1.41 9.02
CA MET A 173 8.88 2.21 8.35
C MET A 173 7.53 2.06 9.02
N HIS A 174 7.13 0.82 9.27
CA HIS A 174 5.85 0.53 9.89
C HIS A 174 5.88 -0.80 10.64
N ILE A 175 5.58 -0.79 11.94
CA ILE A 175 5.68 -1.98 12.79
C ILE A 175 4.79 -3.14 12.34
N SER A 176 3.64 -2.88 11.70
CA SER A 176 2.78 -3.96 11.21
C SER A 176 3.41 -4.77 10.07
N SER A 177 4.48 -4.26 9.45
CA SER A 177 5.30 -4.98 8.48
C SER A 177 5.94 -6.23 9.07
N CYS A 178 6.23 -6.24 10.38
CA CYS A 178 6.81 -7.39 11.07
C CYS A 178 5.99 -8.66 10.88
N LEU A 179 4.65 -8.54 10.89
CA LEU A 179 3.76 -9.68 10.68
C LEU A 179 4.04 -10.34 9.34
N LEU A 180 4.23 -9.56 8.27
CA LEU A 180 4.46 -10.07 6.93
C LEU A 180 5.91 -10.45 6.63
N LEU A 181 6.87 -9.95 7.40
CA LEU A 181 8.27 -10.35 7.24
C LEU A 181 8.47 -11.85 7.42
N VAL A 182 7.58 -12.55 8.13
CA VAL A 182 7.63 -14.02 8.21
C VAL A 182 7.64 -14.66 6.82
N THR A 183 6.97 -14.06 5.82
CA THR A 183 6.96 -14.54 4.43
C THR A 183 8.35 -14.56 3.78
N TYR A 184 9.35 -13.84 4.33
CA TYR A 184 10.74 -13.93 3.91
C TYR A 184 11.27 -15.38 3.95
N PHE A 185 10.81 -16.16 4.93
CA PHE A 185 11.21 -17.55 5.14
C PHE A 185 10.38 -18.56 4.30
N HIS A 186 9.63 -18.11 3.29
CA HIS A 186 8.74 -18.97 2.49
C HIS A 186 9.40 -20.21 1.87
N LYS A 187 10.73 -20.20 1.66
CA LYS A 187 11.47 -21.35 1.12
C LYS A 187 11.83 -22.41 2.16
N TRP A 188 11.62 -22.15 3.44
CA TRP A 188 11.94 -23.10 4.50
C TRP A 188 10.98 -24.30 4.46
N LYS A 189 11.52 -25.52 4.44
CA LYS A 189 10.72 -26.77 4.35
C LYS A 189 9.64 -26.86 5.45
N ASN A 190 9.95 -26.36 6.64
CA ASN A 190 9.04 -26.39 7.79
C ASN A 190 8.32 -25.06 8.01
N TYR A 191 8.20 -24.22 6.97
CA TYR A 191 7.65 -22.87 7.05
C TYR A 191 6.35 -22.76 7.87
N TYR A 192 5.32 -23.55 7.53
CA TYR A 192 4.04 -23.49 8.24
C TYR A 192 4.12 -24.01 9.68
N LYS A 193 4.93 -25.05 9.95
CA LYS A 193 5.17 -25.53 11.32
C LYS A 193 5.84 -24.44 12.16
N GLY A 194 6.83 -23.77 11.57
CA GLY A 194 7.50 -22.63 12.18
C GLY A 194 6.59 -21.43 12.39
N LEU A 195 5.68 -21.14 11.45
CA LEU A 195 4.70 -20.06 11.58
C LEU A 195 3.76 -20.29 12.77
N VAL A 196 3.23 -21.52 12.91
CA VAL A 196 2.39 -21.89 14.05
C VAL A 196 3.19 -21.80 15.36
N LEU A 197 4.39 -22.39 15.40
CA LEU A 197 5.25 -22.35 16.59
C LEU A 197 5.62 -20.92 17.00
N ALA A 198 5.97 -20.06 16.03
CA ALA A 198 6.27 -18.65 16.27
C ALA A 198 5.05 -17.90 16.80
N THR A 199 3.86 -18.17 16.28
CA THR A 199 2.61 -17.55 16.77
C THR A 199 2.33 -17.94 18.22
N VAL A 200 2.47 -19.22 18.56
CA VAL A 200 2.33 -19.71 19.94
C VAL A 200 3.40 -19.08 20.84
N PHE A 201 4.65 -19.06 20.40
CA PHE A 201 5.76 -18.48 21.15
C PHE A 201 5.56 -16.98 21.42
N ILE A 202 5.16 -16.20 20.40
CA ILE A 202 4.85 -14.78 20.54
C ILE A 202 3.68 -14.58 21.51
N GLY A 203 2.64 -15.41 21.43
CA GLY A 203 1.50 -15.36 22.35
C GLY A 203 1.91 -15.62 23.80
N VAL A 204 2.66 -16.70 24.05
CA VAL A 204 3.18 -17.03 25.39
C VAL A 204 4.13 -15.95 25.90
N PHE A 205 5.06 -15.48 25.07
CA PHE A 205 5.98 -14.40 25.40
C PHE A 205 5.21 -13.12 25.78
N PHE A 206 4.19 -12.75 25.00
CA PHE A 206 3.35 -11.60 25.31
C PHE A 206 2.62 -11.77 26.65
N LEU A 207 2.07 -12.94 26.94
CA LEU A 207 1.41 -13.20 28.23
C LEU A 207 2.37 -13.06 29.42
N ILE A 208 3.60 -13.57 29.29
CA ILE A 208 4.64 -13.45 30.32
C ILE A 208 5.09 -12.00 30.48
N MET A 209 5.29 -11.29 29.37
CA MET A 209 5.79 -9.91 29.38
C MET A 209 4.71 -8.86 29.65
N LYS A 210 3.42 -9.21 29.56
CA LYS A 210 2.30 -8.27 29.73
C LYS A 210 2.42 -7.39 30.98
N PRO A 211 2.75 -7.91 32.18
CA PRO A 211 2.88 -7.08 33.38
C PRO A 211 3.98 -6.03 33.26
N PHE A 212 5.13 -6.40 32.70
CA PHE A 212 6.23 -5.48 32.44
C PHE A 212 5.89 -4.47 31.34
N LEU A 213 5.27 -4.91 30.25
CA LEU A 213 4.90 -4.02 29.15
C LEU A 213 3.84 -3.00 29.60
N ALA A 214 2.91 -3.38 30.46
CA ALA A 214 1.88 -2.48 30.99
C ALA A 214 2.44 -1.34 31.86
N SER A 215 3.66 -1.48 32.41
CA SER A 215 4.31 -0.41 33.17
C SER A 215 4.99 0.65 32.27
N ILE A 216 5.18 0.36 30.98
CA ILE A 216 5.80 1.28 30.01
C ILE A 216 4.73 2.21 29.43
N ASP A 217 4.87 3.52 29.63
CA ASP A 217 3.89 4.51 29.15
C ASP A 217 3.70 4.51 27.63
N ALA A 218 4.77 4.33 26.86
CA ALA A 218 4.67 4.19 25.40
C ALA A 218 3.82 2.98 24.98
N PHE A 219 3.83 1.90 25.77
CA PHE A 219 3.04 0.71 25.52
C PHE A 219 1.55 0.91 25.86
N LYS A 220 1.23 1.79 26.83
CA LYS A 220 -0.16 2.17 27.13
C LYS A 220 -0.84 2.79 25.92
N SER A 221 -0.13 3.58 25.10
CA SER A 221 -0.67 4.10 23.84
C SER A 221 -1.03 2.99 22.85
N ILE A 222 -0.19 1.95 22.73
CA ILE A 222 -0.46 0.79 21.87
C ILE A 222 -1.68 0.01 22.40
N LEU A 223 -1.73 -0.26 23.71
CA LEU A 223 -2.85 -0.95 24.35
C LEU A 223 -4.16 -0.18 24.20
N SER A 224 -4.14 1.15 24.31
CA SER A 224 -5.33 1.98 24.12
C SER A 224 -5.90 1.86 22.71
N LYS A 225 -5.05 1.74 21.68
CA LYS A 225 -5.50 1.49 20.30
C LYS A 225 -6.11 0.10 20.16
N VAL A 226 -5.49 -0.93 20.74
CA VAL A 226 -6.04 -2.30 20.75
C VAL A 226 -7.42 -2.30 21.44
N ASP A 227 -7.53 -1.62 22.58
CA ASP A 227 -8.75 -1.52 23.37
C ASP A 227 -9.88 -0.79 22.60
N ILE A 228 -9.55 0.30 21.88
CA ILE A 228 -10.47 0.99 20.96
C ILE A 228 -10.93 0.04 19.84
N TYR A 229 -10.01 -0.74 19.25
CA TYR A 229 -10.37 -1.68 18.19
C TYR A 229 -11.15 -2.91 18.69
N SER A 230 -11.09 -3.23 19.99
CA SER A 230 -11.84 -4.33 20.61
C SER A 230 -13.18 -3.93 21.21
N LYS A 231 -13.39 -2.64 21.55
CA LYS A 231 -14.58 -2.14 22.25
C LYS A 231 -15.81 -1.89 21.36
N GLY A 232 -15.74 -2.21 20.08
CA GLY A 232 -16.90 -2.20 19.20
C GLY A 232 -16.44 -2.40 17.78
N MET A 233 -17.08 -3.33 17.06
CA MET A 233 -16.93 -3.41 15.61
C MET A 233 -17.33 -2.03 15.06
N PRO A 234 -16.40 -1.24 14.48
CA PRO A 234 -16.83 -0.09 13.70
C PRO A 234 -17.79 -0.65 12.66
N VAL A 235 -18.99 -0.06 12.57
CA VAL A 235 -20.06 -0.51 11.66
C VAL A 235 -19.41 -0.92 10.34
N VAL A 236 -19.46 -2.22 10.03
CA VAL A 236 -18.75 -2.76 8.88
C VAL A 236 -19.31 -2.09 7.65
N GLY A 237 -18.62 -1.06 7.16
CA GLY A 237 -19.08 -0.30 6.02
C GLY A 237 -19.17 -1.24 4.81
N PHE A 238 -20.22 -1.08 4.00
CA PHE A 238 -20.46 -1.88 2.80
C PHE A 238 -19.21 -2.05 1.91
N MET A 239 -18.38 -1.00 1.81
CA MET A 239 -17.12 -1.04 1.05
C MET A 239 -16.11 -2.05 1.59
N HIS A 240 -16.04 -2.29 2.90
CA HIS A 240 -15.15 -3.30 3.47
C HIS A 240 -15.55 -4.71 3.03
N ILE A 241 -16.86 -4.99 3.02
CA ILE A 241 -17.42 -6.28 2.58
C ILE A 241 -17.18 -6.47 1.09
N LEU A 242 -17.47 -5.44 0.28
CA LEU A 242 -17.22 -5.46 -1.16
C LEU A 242 -15.75 -5.75 -1.47
N PHE A 243 -14.82 -5.11 -0.76
CA PHE A 243 -13.39 -5.31 -0.95
C PHE A 243 -12.94 -6.72 -0.53
N PHE A 244 -13.50 -7.25 0.56
CA PHE A 244 -13.26 -8.63 0.99
C PHE A 244 -13.76 -9.65 -0.03
N MET A 245 -14.96 -9.45 -0.58
CA MET A 245 -15.50 -10.29 -1.67
C MET A 245 -14.62 -10.21 -2.92
N PHE A 246 -14.14 -9.01 -3.28
CA PHE A 246 -13.23 -8.83 -4.41
C PHE A 246 -11.91 -9.60 -4.24
N ILE A 247 -11.22 -9.45 -3.11
CA ILE A 247 -9.96 -10.16 -2.84
C ILE A 247 -10.18 -11.67 -2.77
N SER A 248 -11.25 -12.11 -2.10
CA SER A 248 -11.61 -13.54 -2.02
C SER A 248 -11.94 -14.11 -3.40
N GLY A 249 -12.64 -13.34 -4.24
CA GLY A 249 -12.93 -13.69 -5.63
C GLY A 249 -11.67 -13.80 -6.49
N LEU A 250 -10.72 -12.86 -6.36
CA LEU A 250 -9.41 -12.95 -7.02
C LEU A 250 -8.64 -14.19 -6.57
N PHE A 251 -8.65 -14.50 -5.28
CA PHE A 251 -7.97 -15.68 -4.75
C PHE A 251 -8.62 -16.97 -5.26
N LEU A 252 -9.95 -17.07 -5.21
CA LEU A 252 -10.71 -18.24 -5.65
C LEU A 252 -10.54 -18.47 -7.16
N THR A 253 -10.69 -17.43 -7.98
CA THR A 253 -10.45 -17.52 -9.43
C THR A 253 -9.01 -17.94 -9.74
N GLY A 254 -8.03 -17.39 -9.02
CA GLY A 254 -6.64 -17.85 -9.08
C GLY A 254 -6.50 -19.34 -8.75
N PHE A 255 -7.21 -19.83 -7.73
CA PHE A 255 -7.18 -21.23 -7.31
C PHE A 255 -7.79 -22.15 -8.37
N LEU A 256 -8.93 -21.77 -8.95
CA LEU A 256 -9.59 -22.51 -10.02
C LEU A 256 -8.69 -22.62 -11.27
N LEU A 257 -8.00 -21.54 -11.64
CA LEU A 257 -7.19 -21.48 -12.85
C LEU A 257 -5.79 -22.12 -12.68
N TYR A 258 -5.11 -21.86 -11.55
CA TYR A 258 -3.70 -22.19 -11.37
C TYR A 258 -3.43 -23.28 -10.31
N LYS A 259 -4.46 -23.75 -9.61
CA LYS A 259 -4.45 -24.90 -8.69
C LYS A 259 -3.27 -24.84 -7.71
N LYS A 260 -2.35 -25.82 -7.79
CA LYS A 260 -1.21 -26.00 -6.88
C LYS A 260 -0.30 -24.76 -6.79
N LYS A 261 -0.24 -23.91 -7.82
CA LYS A 261 0.57 -22.67 -7.79
C LYS A 261 0.06 -21.66 -6.74
N MET A 262 -1.24 -21.65 -6.48
CA MET A 262 -1.84 -20.79 -5.44
C MET A 262 -1.49 -21.20 -4.02
N LEU A 263 -0.99 -22.43 -3.82
CA LEU A 263 -0.52 -22.92 -2.52
C LEU A 263 0.89 -22.41 -2.18
N HIS A 264 1.44 -21.48 -2.97
CA HIS A 264 2.71 -20.84 -2.66
C HIS A 264 2.66 -20.17 -1.27
N PRO A 265 3.66 -20.36 -0.38
CA PRO A 265 3.54 -19.95 1.01
C PRO A 265 3.27 -18.45 1.22
N ILE A 266 3.86 -17.58 0.40
CA ILE A 266 3.55 -16.13 0.44
C ILE A 266 2.06 -15.85 0.16
N LEU A 267 1.46 -16.50 -0.85
CA LEU A 267 0.06 -16.28 -1.22
C LEU A 267 -0.88 -16.76 -0.11
N VAL A 268 -0.62 -17.96 0.42
CA VAL A 268 -1.42 -18.55 1.49
C VAL A 268 -1.30 -17.72 2.78
N THR A 269 -0.09 -17.34 3.19
CA THR A 269 0.12 -16.57 4.42
C THR A 269 -0.49 -15.18 4.33
N THR A 270 -0.32 -14.47 3.20
CA THR A 270 -0.93 -13.15 3.01
C THR A 270 -2.46 -13.24 3.03
N MET A 271 -3.06 -14.23 2.37
CA MET A 271 -4.51 -14.45 2.40
C MET A 271 -5.01 -14.85 3.80
N LEU A 272 -4.28 -15.72 4.51
CA LEU A 272 -4.62 -16.14 5.87
C LEU A 272 -4.64 -14.96 6.83
N PHE A 273 -3.58 -14.13 6.83
CA PHE A 273 -3.53 -12.94 7.67
C PHE A 273 -4.61 -11.93 7.31
N TYR A 274 -4.94 -11.77 6.03
CA TYR A 274 -6.05 -10.92 5.60
C TYR A 274 -7.40 -11.43 6.11
N GLY A 275 -7.67 -12.73 6.00
CA GLY A 275 -8.88 -13.35 6.54
C GLY A 275 -9.00 -13.17 8.04
N ILE A 276 -7.95 -13.52 8.81
CA ILE A 276 -7.92 -13.36 10.26
C ILE A 276 -8.15 -11.89 10.65
N THR A 277 -7.42 -10.96 10.02
CA THR A 277 -7.59 -9.54 10.33
C THR A 277 -8.99 -9.02 9.98
N PHE A 278 -9.65 -9.56 8.96
CA PHE A 278 -11.01 -9.12 8.59
C PHE A 278 -12.03 -9.50 9.66
N PHE A 279 -11.96 -10.73 10.16
CA PHE A 279 -12.86 -11.19 11.23
C PHE A 279 -12.56 -10.55 12.59
N ILE A 280 -11.32 -10.12 12.84
CA ILE A 280 -10.99 -9.33 14.05
C ILE A 280 -11.45 -7.87 13.88
N ASN A 281 -11.05 -7.22 12.79
CA ASN A 281 -11.36 -5.83 12.50
C ASN A 281 -11.24 -5.52 10.99
N PRO A 282 -12.36 -5.27 10.29
CA PRO A 282 -12.37 -5.00 8.85
C PRO A 282 -11.54 -3.78 8.41
N ILE A 283 -11.36 -2.78 9.28
CA ILE A 283 -10.50 -1.62 8.99
C ILE A 283 -9.03 -2.04 8.95
N VAL A 284 -8.61 -2.90 9.88
CA VAL A 284 -7.25 -3.44 9.91
C VAL A 284 -7.00 -4.30 8.67
N ALA A 285 -7.98 -5.14 8.29
CA ALA A 285 -7.89 -5.90 7.04
C ALA A 285 -7.80 -5.00 5.81
N HIS A 286 -8.57 -3.93 5.74
CA HIS A 286 -8.47 -2.96 4.64
C HIS A 286 -7.06 -2.36 4.55
N ARG A 287 -6.42 -2.03 5.68
CA ARG A 287 -5.01 -1.59 5.72
C ARG A 287 -4.02 -2.70 5.36
N PHE A 288 -4.38 -3.96 5.55
CA PHE A 288 -3.55 -5.11 5.18
C PHE A 288 -3.69 -5.50 3.71
N SER A 289 -4.80 -5.10 3.10
CA SER A 289 -5.17 -5.50 1.75
C SER A 289 -4.16 -5.20 0.64
N PRO A 290 -3.35 -4.11 0.67
CA PRO A 290 -2.33 -3.89 -0.36
C PRO A 290 -1.36 -5.06 -0.47
N TYR A 291 -0.99 -5.68 0.65
CA TYR A 291 -0.08 -6.82 0.66
C TYR A 291 -0.65 -8.03 -0.08
N VAL A 292 -1.93 -8.34 0.12
CA VAL A 292 -2.59 -9.47 -0.54
C VAL A 292 -2.74 -9.19 -2.03
N ILE A 293 -3.15 -7.97 -2.39
CA ILE A 293 -3.31 -7.58 -3.79
C ILE A 293 -1.96 -7.62 -4.51
N PHE A 294 -0.88 -7.12 -3.91
CA PHE A 294 0.46 -7.23 -4.50
C PHE A 294 0.90 -8.68 -4.63
N ALA A 295 0.71 -9.50 -3.59
CA ALA A 295 1.09 -10.90 -3.65
C ALA A 295 0.36 -11.64 -4.78
N LEU A 296 -0.95 -11.44 -4.92
CA LEU A 296 -1.76 -12.06 -5.96
C LEU A 296 -1.42 -11.56 -7.36
N LEU A 297 -1.36 -10.24 -7.55
CA LEU A 297 -1.19 -9.66 -8.88
C LEU A 297 0.26 -9.72 -9.37
N LEU A 298 1.25 -9.72 -8.48
CA LEU A 298 2.65 -9.84 -8.89
C LEU A 298 3.09 -11.30 -9.04
N TYR A 299 2.30 -12.28 -8.62
CA TYR A 299 2.64 -13.68 -8.84
C TYR A 299 2.74 -14.00 -10.35
N PRO A 300 3.81 -14.66 -10.80
CA PRO A 300 4.04 -15.04 -12.19
C PRO A 300 3.22 -16.29 -12.50
N PHE A 301 1.90 -16.14 -12.54
CA PHE A 301 1.07 -17.15 -13.17
C PHE A 301 1.48 -17.26 -14.63
N ASP A 302 1.52 -18.48 -15.17
CA ASP A 302 1.76 -18.66 -16.60
C ASP A 302 0.75 -17.78 -17.34
N THR A 303 1.19 -17.15 -18.44
CA THR A 303 0.31 -16.41 -19.33
C THR A 303 -0.95 -17.23 -19.55
N LEU A 304 -2.12 -16.64 -19.26
CA LEU A 304 -3.40 -17.29 -19.49
C LEU A 304 -3.33 -17.93 -20.88
N LYS A 305 -3.61 -19.24 -20.97
CA LYS A 305 -3.51 -19.99 -22.24
C LYS A 305 -4.31 -19.36 -23.39
N ASN A 306 -5.23 -18.44 -23.07
CA ASN A 306 -6.07 -17.74 -24.00
C ASN A 306 -5.61 -16.27 -24.16
N GLU A 307 -4.76 -16.03 -25.15
CA GLU A 307 -4.26 -14.69 -25.51
C GLU A 307 -5.41 -13.69 -25.78
N LYS A 308 -6.54 -14.14 -26.36
CA LYS A 308 -7.68 -13.27 -26.66
C LYS A 308 -8.30 -12.69 -25.39
N ILE A 309 -8.41 -13.48 -24.31
CA ILE A 309 -8.93 -13.02 -23.03
C ILE A 309 -7.97 -12.00 -22.41
N VAL A 310 -6.66 -12.23 -22.48
CA VAL A 310 -5.66 -11.27 -21.96
C VAL A 310 -5.74 -9.94 -22.70
N ILE A 311 -5.83 -9.96 -24.03
CA ILE A 311 -5.98 -8.76 -24.86
C ILE A 311 -7.27 -8.02 -24.49
N LEU A 312 -8.38 -8.74 -24.31
CA LEU A 312 -9.65 -8.16 -23.90
C LEU A 312 -9.54 -7.48 -22.52
N LEU A 313 -8.99 -8.18 -21.52
CA LEU A 313 -8.78 -7.64 -20.17
C LEU A 313 -7.90 -6.38 -20.20
N ASN A 314 -6.81 -6.40 -20.96
CA ASN A 314 -5.92 -5.27 -21.16
C ASN A 314 -6.67 -4.06 -21.73
N ARG A 315 -7.50 -4.24 -22.76
CA ARG A 315 -8.31 -3.16 -23.35
C ARG A 315 -9.35 -2.64 -22.36
N LEU A 316 -10.09 -3.53 -21.70
CA LEU A 316 -11.15 -3.16 -20.74
C LEU A 316 -10.62 -2.41 -19.51
N THR A 317 -9.32 -2.45 -19.22
CA THR A 317 -8.76 -1.65 -18.12
C THR A 317 -8.90 -0.14 -18.30
N ILE A 318 -9.21 0.35 -19.50
CA ILE A 318 -9.59 1.76 -19.72
C ILE A 318 -10.82 2.15 -18.88
N LEU A 319 -11.75 1.22 -18.66
CA LEU A 319 -12.96 1.44 -17.87
C LEU A 319 -12.67 1.63 -16.38
N LEU A 320 -11.45 1.29 -15.92
CA LEU A 320 -11.02 1.53 -14.54
C LEU A 320 -10.82 3.03 -14.23
N PHE A 321 -10.91 3.92 -15.22
CA PHE A 321 -10.86 5.37 -14.98
C PHE A 321 -11.93 5.83 -13.98
N ALA A 322 -13.15 5.26 -14.05
CA ALA A 322 -14.21 5.59 -13.10
C ALA A 322 -13.82 5.24 -11.64
N ILE A 323 -13.15 4.10 -11.46
CA ILE A 323 -12.61 3.70 -10.14
C ILE A 323 -11.48 4.65 -9.74
N PHE A 324 -10.61 5.05 -10.66
CA PHE A 324 -9.52 5.98 -10.39
C PHE A 324 -10.03 7.35 -9.88
N LEU A 325 -11.08 7.87 -10.53
CA LEU A 325 -11.79 9.08 -10.09
C LEU A 325 -12.44 8.87 -8.71
N TYR A 326 -13.10 7.73 -8.51
CA TYR A 326 -13.68 7.38 -7.21
C TYR A 326 -12.62 7.33 -6.10
N THR A 327 -11.45 6.72 -6.36
CA THR A 327 -10.36 6.64 -5.39
C THR A 327 -9.85 8.03 -5.00
N LEU A 328 -9.70 8.95 -5.96
CA LEU A 328 -9.35 10.35 -5.67
C LEU A 328 -10.38 10.99 -4.72
N ASN A 329 -11.67 10.83 -5.03
CA ASN A 329 -12.76 11.40 -4.22
C ASN A 329 -12.78 10.82 -2.80
N THR A 330 -12.55 9.52 -2.63
CA THR A 330 -12.48 8.90 -1.29
C THR A 330 -11.23 9.29 -0.50
N ALA A 331 -10.15 9.66 -1.18
CA ALA A 331 -8.88 10.04 -0.57
C ALA A 331 -8.88 11.48 -0.01
N HIS A 332 -9.72 12.35 -0.58
CA HIS A 332 -9.77 13.76 -0.22
C HIS A 332 -11.14 14.11 0.40
N ARG A 333 -11.21 15.21 1.16
CA ARG A 333 -12.46 15.63 1.81
C ARG A 333 -13.52 15.94 0.77
N LYS A 334 -14.75 15.44 1.00
CA LYS A 334 -15.91 15.68 0.13
C LYS A 334 -16.20 17.17 -0.12
N GLN A 335 -15.78 18.09 0.75
CA GLN A 335 -15.94 19.54 0.54
C GLN A 335 -15.30 20.05 -0.76
N LEU A 336 -14.23 19.40 -1.22
CA LEU A 336 -13.62 19.63 -2.55
C LEU A 336 -14.61 19.39 -3.70
N PHE A 337 -15.63 18.57 -3.47
CA PHE A 337 -16.71 18.28 -4.41
C PHE A 337 -18.01 19.02 -4.02
N VAL A 338 -18.37 19.12 -2.74
CA VAL A 338 -19.62 19.78 -2.29
C VAL A 338 -19.60 21.30 -2.52
N ASP A 339 -18.50 22.00 -2.20
CA ASP A 339 -18.37 23.44 -2.45
C ASP A 339 -18.22 23.77 -3.95
N VAL A 340 -18.12 22.73 -4.78
CA VAL A 340 -17.81 22.78 -6.22
C VAL A 340 -18.96 22.27 -7.10
N PHE A 341 -19.91 21.49 -6.55
CA PHE A 341 -21.12 21.01 -7.24
C PHE A 341 -22.41 21.73 -6.78
N ILE A 342 -22.38 22.47 -5.68
CA ILE A 342 -23.54 23.21 -5.12
C ILE A 342 -23.40 24.74 -5.27
N LYS A 343 -22.29 25.21 -5.84
CA LYS A 343 -22.21 26.53 -6.49
C LYS A 343 -22.35 26.35 -7.98
#